data_AF-A0A960ZXG9-F1
#
_entry.id   AF-A0A960ZXG9-F1
#
_cell.length_a   1.000
_cell.length_b   1.000
_cell.length_c   1.000
_cell.angle_alpha   90.00
_cell.angle_beta   90.00
_cell.angle_gamma   90.00
#
_symmetry.space_group_name_H-M   'P 1'
#
loop_
_entity.id
_entity.type
_entity.pdbx_description
1 polymer ?
#
loop_
_entity_poly.entity_id
_entity_poly.type
_entity_poly.pdbx_seq_one_letter_code
_entity_poly.pdbx_strand_id
1 'polypeptide(L)'
;MVRLSDLEIQEILNASKKAFGETAHVWLYGSRVNDEAKGGDIDLYIETDLNSEIVEGKLLMRRLLRSCFGEQKIDLLVHFRGDSAHPLGEIAKTRGLLLSL
;
A
#
# COMPACT_ATOMS: atom_id res chain seq x y z
N MET A 1 4.56 4.15 -17.06
CA MET A 1 5.55 4.14 -15.96
C MET A 1 4.77 4.29 -14.65
N VAL A 2 5.38 3.98 -13.50
CA VAL A 2 4.70 4.15 -12.21
C VAL A 2 4.95 5.58 -11.71
N ARG A 3 3.93 6.23 -11.14
CA ARG A 3 4.05 7.62 -10.64
C ARG A 3 4.55 7.71 -9.19
N LEU A 4 5.57 6.91 -8.88
CA LEU A 4 6.29 6.90 -7.61
C LEU A 4 7.79 6.79 -7.91
N SER A 5 8.60 7.56 -7.21
CA SER A 5 10.06 7.45 -7.18
C SER A 5 10.50 6.22 -6.38
N ASP A 6 11.73 5.77 -6.60
CA ASP A 6 12.33 4.66 -5.84
C ASP A 6 12.36 4.95 -4.33
N LEU A 7 12.58 6.21 -3.95
CA LEU A 7 12.54 6.64 -2.55
C LEU A 7 11.13 6.50 -1.95
N GLU A 8 10.09 6.91 -2.68
CA GLU A 8 8.70 6.74 -2.27
C GLU A 8 8.31 5.27 -2.12
N ILE A 9 8.74 4.42 -3.06
CA ILE A 9 8.53 2.97 -3.00
C ILE A 9 9.23 2.38 -1.76
N GLN A 10 10.49 2.79 -1.51
CA GLN A 10 11.25 2.34 -0.34
C GLN A 10 10.59 2.75 0.97
N GLU A 11 10.09 3.98 1.08
CA GLU A 11 9.36 4.44 2.26
C GLU A 11 8.05 3.67 2.47
N ILE A 12 7.30 3.37 1.40
CA ILE A 12 6.09 2.54 1.47
C ILE A 12 6.42 1.14 2.01
N LEU A 13 7.45 0.49 1.48
CA LEU A 13 7.85 -0.85 1.90
C LEU A 13 8.33 -0.86 3.36
N ASN A 14 9.15 0.11 3.76
CA ASN A 14 9.62 0.26 5.14
C ASN A 14 8.47 0.51 6.12
N ALA A 15 7.52 1.38 5.76
CA ALA A 15 6.36 1.67 6.59
C ALA A 15 5.44 0.44 6.71
N SER A 16 5.23 -0.30 5.61
CA SER A 16 4.45 -1.54 5.62
C SER A 16 5.07 -2.58 6.55
N LYS A 17 6.39 -2.79 6.48
CA LYS A 17 7.09 -3.74 7.35
C LYS A 17 6.96 -3.39 8.84
N LYS A 18 7.12 -2.10 9.18
CA LYS A 18 6.96 -1.62 10.56
C LYS A 18 5.53 -1.76 11.08
N ALA A 19 4.53 -1.63 10.20
CA ALA A 19 3.12 -1.67 10.57
C ALA A 19 2.49 -3.06 10.53
N PHE A 20 2.97 -3.93 9.64
CA PHE A 20 2.31 -5.18 9.28
C PHE A 20 3.27 -6.39 9.22
N GLY A 21 4.52 -6.23 9.65
CA GLY A 21 5.53 -7.27 9.72
C GLY A 21 6.33 -7.48 8.42
N GLU A 22 7.44 -8.20 8.54
CA GLU A 22 8.37 -8.46 7.43
C GLU A 22 7.76 -9.28 6.28
N THR A 23 6.72 -10.05 6.57
CA THR A 23 6.03 -10.86 5.55
C THR A 23 5.01 -10.05 4.76
N ALA A 24 4.77 -8.78 5.08
CA ALA A 24 3.75 -7.99 4.40
C ALA A 24 4.07 -7.78 2.90
N HIS A 25 3.08 -8.02 2.04
CA HIS A 25 3.17 -7.71 0.62
C HIS A 25 2.38 -6.44 0.31
N VAL A 26 2.91 -5.61 -0.59
CA VAL A 26 2.30 -4.32 -0.95
C VAL A 26 2.11 -4.22 -2.45
N TRP A 27 0.90 -3.92 -2.87
CA TRP A 27 0.57 -3.60 -4.26
C TRP A 27 0.14 -2.15 -4.37
N LEU A 28 0.71 -1.43 -5.32
CA LEU A 28 0.15 -0.17 -5.81
C LEU A 28 -0.93 -0.49 -6.84
N TYR A 29 -2.11 0.09 -6.67
CA TYR A 29 -3.18 -0.02 -7.65
C TYR A 29 -3.85 1.32 -7.94
N GLY A 30 -4.90 1.31 -8.77
CA GLY A 30 -5.69 2.50 -9.04
C GLY A 30 -4.97 3.54 -9.92
N SER A 31 -5.25 4.82 -9.67
CA SER A 31 -4.91 5.92 -10.58
C SER A 31 -3.39 6.12 -10.78
N ARG A 32 -2.57 5.69 -9.81
CA ARG A 32 -1.10 5.85 -9.84
C ARG A 32 -0.36 4.77 -10.63
N VAL A 33 -1.07 3.77 -11.14
CA VAL A 33 -0.50 2.75 -12.05
C VAL A 33 -0.42 3.25 -13.50
N ASN A 34 -1.16 4.32 -13.85
CA ASN A 34 -1.15 4.92 -15.18
C ASN A 34 -0.67 6.39 -15.15
N ASP A 35 0.38 6.69 -15.91
CA ASP A 35 0.97 8.04 -16.01
C ASP A 35 0.02 9.09 -16.60
N GLU A 36 -0.97 8.68 -17.39
CA GLU A 36 -1.88 9.59 -18.09
C GLU A 36 -2.98 10.16 -17.15
N ALA A 37 -3.10 9.65 -15.92
CA ALA A 37 -4.07 10.11 -14.94
C ALA A 37 -3.59 11.40 -14.23
N LYS A 38 -4.50 12.38 -14.09
CA LYS A 38 -4.24 13.67 -13.40
C LYS A 38 -4.63 13.59 -11.92
N GLY A 39 -3.80 14.15 -11.04
CA GLY A 39 -4.03 14.09 -9.59
C GLY A 39 -4.01 12.65 -9.06
N GLY A 40 -4.55 12.45 -7.85
CA GLY A 40 -4.89 11.11 -7.35
C GLY A 40 -4.23 10.73 -6.03
N ASP A 41 -5.03 10.05 -5.22
CA ASP A 41 -4.63 9.37 -3.99
C ASP A 41 -3.69 8.20 -4.32
N ILE A 42 -2.90 7.74 -3.33
CA ILE A 42 -2.12 6.51 -3.45
C ILE A 42 -2.95 5.36 -2.91
N ASP A 43 -3.43 4.49 -3.78
CA ASP A 43 -4.17 3.29 -3.40
C ASP A 43 -3.18 2.13 -3.17
N LEU A 44 -3.08 1.66 -1.93
CA LEU A 44 -2.20 0.55 -1.53
C LEU A 44 -3.03 -0.61 -1.00
N TYR A 45 -2.77 -1.79 -1.56
CA TYR A 45 -3.29 -3.05 -1.05
C TYR A 45 -2.17 -3.77 -0.31
N ILE A 46 -2.43 -4.15 0.93
CA ILE A 46 -1.44 -4.76 1.81
C ILE A 46 -1.98 -6.11 2.27
N GLU A 47 -1.21 -7.16 2.05
CA GLU A 47 -1.48 -8.47 2.65
C GLU A 47 -0.53 -8.73 3.80
N THR A 48 -1.08 -9.18 4.92
CA THR A 48 -0.32 -9.47 6.13
C THR A 48 -0.84 -10.72 6.84
N ASP A 49 0.01 -11.30 7.68
CA ASP A 49 -0.34 -12.38 8.60
C ASP A 49 -0.77 -11.84 9.99
N LEU A 50 -0.81 -10.51 10.17
CA LEU A 50 -1.26 -9.86 11.41
C LEU A 50 -2.73 -9.46 11.33
N ASN A 51 -3.59 -10.17 12.07
CA ASN A 51 -5.05 -9.96 12.05
C ASN A 51 -5.51 -8.90 13.08
N SER A 52 -5.07 -8.99 14.33
CA SER A 52 -5.60 -8.19 15.46
C SER A 52 -5.18 -6.72 15.46
N GLU A 53 -4.27 -6.31 14.59
CA GLU A 53 -3.59 -5.01 14.66
C GLU A 53 -3.84 -4.13 13.43
N ILE A 54 -4.80 -4.48 12.57
CA ILE A 54 -5.02 -3.78 11.28
C ILE A 54 -5.28 -2.28 11.46
N VAL A 55 -6.08 -1.89 12.47
CA VAL A 55 -6.41 -0.46 12.71
C VAL A 55 -5.18 0.33 13.16
N GLU A 56 -4.42 -0.23 14.10
CA GLU A 56 -3.21 0.40 14.64
C GLU A 56 -2.09 0.46 13.58
N GLY A 57 -1.90 -0.63 12.83
CA GLY A 57 -0.97 -0.69 11.71
C GLY A 57 -1.32 0.34 10.63
N LYS A 58 -2.61 0.51 10.28
CA LYS A 58 -3.04 1.57 9.34
C LYS A 58 -2.69 2.96 9.86
N LEU A 59 -2.91 3.23 11.16
CA LEU A 59 -2.57 4.52 11.76
C LEU A 59 -1.05 4.76 11.75
N LEU A 60 -0.26 3.75 12.12
CA LEU A 60 1.19 3.79 12.11
C LEU A 60 1.74 4.04 10.70
N MET A 61 1.30 3.26 9.71
CA MET A 61 1.74 3.41 8.32
C MET A 61 1.41 4.80 7.78
N ARG A 62 0.19 5.32 8.02
CA ARG A 62 -0.19 6.69 7.63
C ARG A 62 0.70 7.75 8.27
N ARG A 63 1.05 7.57 9.56
CA ARG A 63 1.94 8.49 10.27
C ARG A 63 3.35 8.48 9.68
N LEU A 64 3.89 7.30 9.37
CA LEU A 64 5.22 7.13 8.80
C LEU A 64 5.32 7.74 7.38
N LEU A 65 4.27 7.59 6.57
CA LEU A 65 4.28 8.06 5.18
C LEU A 65 4.00 9.56 5.04
N ARG A 66 3.43 10.21 6.07
CA ARG A 66 3.11 11.65 6.03
C ARG A 66 4.33 12.53 5.77
N SER A 67 5.52 12.17 6.28
CA SER A 67 6.74 12.94 6.02
C SER A 67 7.23 12.83 4.58
N CYS A 68 6.91 11.75 3.88
CA CYS A 68 7.32 11.52 2.49
C CYS A 68 6.33 12.14 1.50
N PHE A 69 5.02 11.96 1.74
CA PHE A 69 3.97 12.34 0.78
C PHE A 69 3.20 13.63 1.14
N GLY A 70 3.48 14.24 2.29
CA GLY A 70 2.82 15.46 2.74
C GLY A 70 1.30 15.27 2.90
N GLU A 71 0.53 16.14 2.25
CA GLU A 71 -0.94 16.11 2.28
C GLU A 71 -1.56 15.20 1.21
N GLN A 72 -0.75 14.53 0.39
CA GLN A 72 -1.27 13.58 -0.57
C GLN A 72 -1.93 12.40 0.16
N LYS A 73 -3.21 12.16 -0.13
CA LYS A 73 -3.98 11.11 0.52
C LYS A 73 -3.50 9.74 0.09
N ILE A 74 -3.38 8.84 1.06
CA ILE A 74 -2.97 7.44 0.89
C ILE A 74 -4.12 6.59 1.39
N ASP A 75 -4.70 5.77 0.54
CA ASP A 75 -5.76 4.83 0.89
C ASP A 75 -5.18 3.44 1.09
N LEU A 76 -5.32 2.93 2.33
CA LEU A 76 -4.77 1.65 2.76
C LEU A 76 -5.88 0.61 2.88
N LEU A 77 -5.89 -0.35 1.96
CA LEU A 77 -6.67 -1.57 2.07
C LEU A 77 -5.76 -2.69 2.59
N VAL A 78 -5.99 -3.12 3.84
CA VAL A 78 -5.21 -4.18 4.48
C VAL A 78 -6.07 -5.43 4.53
N HIS A 79 -5.49 -6.55 4.15
CA HIS A 79 -6.13 -7.86 4.12
C HIS A 79 -5.30 -8.85 4.93
N PHE A 80 -5.95 -9.53 5.87
CA PHE A 80 -5.34 -10.66 6.56
C PHE A 80 -5.40 -11.89 5.65
N ARG A 81 -4.27 -12.55 5.41
CA ARG A 81 -4.19 -13.68 4.47
C ARG A 81 -5.05 -14.89 4.83
N GLY A 82 -5.44 -15.02 6.10
CA GLY A 82 -6.34 -16.09 6.53
C GLY A 82 -7.80 -15.86 6.17
N ASP A 83 -8.18 -14.67 5.70
CA ASP A 83 -9.54 -14.34 5.30
C ASP A 83 -9.84 -14.80 3.86
N SER A 84 -11.12 -14.83 3.51
CA SER A 84 -11.54 -15.05 2.12
C SER A 84 -11.09 -13.90 1.23
N ALA A 85 -10.75 -14.23 -0.03
CA ALA A 85 -10.23 -13.27 -0.99
C ALA A 85 -11.09 -12.00 -1.08
N HIS A 86 -10.42 -10.84 -1.11
CA HIS A 86 -11.08 -9.55 -1.21
C HIS A 86 -11.17 -9.11 -2.69
N PRO A 87 -12.34 -8.69 -3.23
CA PRO A 87 -12.47 -8.32 -4.65
C PRO A 87 -11.50 -7.23 -5.12
N LEU A 88 -11.24 -6.22 -4.28
CA LEU A 88 -10.23 -5.20 -4.59
C LEU A 88 -8.79 -5.75 -4.52
N GLY A 89 -8.54 -6.79 -3.72
CA GLY A 89 -7.24 -7.46 -3.67
C GLY A 89 -6.94 -8.18 -4.99
N GLU A 90 -7.94 -8.84 -5.58
CA GLU A 90 -7.82 -9.44 -6.92
C GLU A 90 -7.52 -8.39 -7.99
N ILE A 91 -8.18 -7.23 -7.93
CA ILE A 91 -7.89 -6.10 -8.83
C ILE A 91 -6.46 -5.60 -8.63
N ALA A 92 -6.01 -5.43 -7.39
CA ALA A 92 -4.66 -4.96 -7.09
C ALA A 92 -3.59 -5.95 -7.59
N LYS A 93 -3.81 -7.26 -7.43
CA LYS A 93 -2.88 -8.29 -7.91
C LYS A 93 -2.86 -8.42 -9.43
N THR A 94 -4.01 -8.23 -10.10
CA THR A 94 -4.13 -8.41 -11.55
C THR A 94 -3.76 -7.17 -12.35
N ARG A 95 -4.09 -5.98 -11.83
CA ARG A 95 -3.96 -4.70 -12.55
C ARG A 95 -3.01 -3.71 -11.87
N GLY A 96 -2.57 -4.01 -10.65
CA GLY A 96 -1.60 -3.21 -9.92
C GLY A 96 -0.18 -3.68 -10.15
N LEU A 97 0.73 -3.09 -9.38
CA LEU A 97 2.15 -3.39 -9.38
C LEU A 97 2.52 -3.85 -7.98
N LEU A 98 3.02 -5.09 -7.88
CA LEU A 98 3.67 -5.55 -6.66
C LEU A 98 4.93 -4.69 -6.45
N LEU A 99 5.02 -4.04 -5.29
CA LEU A 99 6.17 -3.24 -4.94
C LEU A 99 7.28 -4.15 -4.40
N SER A 100 8.47 -4.00 -4.96
CA SER A 100 9.71 -4.65 -4.54
C SER A 100 10.88 -3.70 -4.78
N LEU A 101 11.97 -3.89 -4.04
CA LEU A 101 13.26 -3.24 -4.31
C LEU A 101 14.18 -4.20 -5.05
#